data_AF-A0A7X7PYA4-F1
#
_entry.id   AF-A0A7X7PYA4-F1
#
_cell.length_a   1.000
_cell.length_b   1.000
_cell.length_c   1.000
_cell.angle_alpha   90.00
_cell.angle_beta   90.00
_cell.angle_gamma   90.00
#
_symmetry.space_group_name_H-M   'P 1'
#
loop_
_entity.id
_entity.type
_entity.pdbx_description
1 polymer ?
#
loop_
_entity_poly.entity_id
_entity_poly.type
_entity_poly.pdbx_seq_one_letter_code
_entity_poly.pdbx_strand_id
1 'polypeptide(L)'
;MEHGELRFIDLGCEFELNVERSGSGTLAVTSGWVIYGREDKQILVPEYYSLAFDGESAQVPVRLDSSSEFRNRVDALDAQLTLNAADRPRVSDLAQAIAARARDEDYFTLLNLLVKHPSLAAGPLYPRLAKALGIERIDESHRARWASGDASSREEWWQRLPKQPKSWWLNWRDAL
;
A
#
# COMPACT_ATOMS: atom_id res chain seq x y z
N MET A 1 20.12 2.18 -22.46
CA MET A 1 19.06 2.34 -21.45
C MET A 1 19.59 1.69 -20.19
N GLU A 2 19.92 2.48 -19.18
CA GLU A 2 20.29 1.95 -17.85
C GLU A 2 19.02 1.38 -17.22
N HIS A 3 18.99 0.08 -16.98
CA HIS A 3 17.97 -0.51 -16.13
C HIS A 3 18.29 -0.08 -14.70
N GLY A 4 17.42 0.73 -14.09
CA GLY A 4 17.57 1.11 -12.68
C GLY A 4 17.76 -0.11 -11.80
N GLU A 5 18.70 -0.02 -10.86
CA GLU A 5 19.05 -1.11 -9.95
C GLU A 5 17.85 -1.45 -9.05
N LEU A 6 17.32 -2.68 -9.14
CA LEU A 6 16.34 -3.20 -8.19
C LEU A 6 17.07 -3.57 -6.90
N ARG A 7 16.67 -2.99 -5.76
CA ARG A 7 17.24 -3.30 -4.45
C ARG A 7 16.20 -3.88 -3.50
N PHE A 8 16.60 -4.96 -2.84
CA PHE A 8 15.89 -5.57 -1.73
C PHE A 8 16.83 -5.56 -0.52
N ILE A 9 16.36 -5.01 0.60
CA ILE A 9 17.15 -4.94 1.83
C ILE A 9 16.45 -5.86 2.85
N ASP A 10 17.12 -6.99 3.17
CA ASP A 10 16.74 -7.87 4.28
C ASP A 10 17.24 -7.26 5.59
N LEU A 11 16.36 -7.20 6.57
CA LEU A 11 16.59 -6.54 7.84
C LEU A 11 16.03 -7.41 8.99
N GLY A 12 16.26 -8.73 8.86
CA GLY A 12 15.80 -9.76 9.78
C GLY A 12 14.41 -10.29 9.41
N CYS A 13 14.18 -10.48 8.10
CA CYS A 13 12.95 -11.00 7.54
C CYS A 13 13.16 -12.35 6.87
N GLU A 14 12.03 -12.99 6.54
CA GLU A 14 11.98 -14.11 5.62
C GLU A 14 11.02 -13.71 4.51
N PHE A 15 11.41 -13.96 3.27
CA PHE A 15 10.62 -13.60 2.10
C PHE A 15 10.97 -14.49 0.90
N GLU A 16 10.01 -14.62 0.00
CA GLU A 16 10.21 -15.20 -1.32
C GLU A 16 10.20 -14.08 -2.36
N LEU A 17 11.19 -14.10 -3.25
CA LEU A 17 11.32 -13.15 -4.36
C LEU A 17 11.45 -13.92 -5.66
N ASN A 18 10.50 -13.72 -6.57
CA ASN A 18 10.54 -14.25 -7.92
C ASN A 18 10.69 -13.10 -8.90
N VAL A 19 11.71 -13.14 -9.76
CA VAL A 19 11.95 -12.12 -10.78
C VAL A 19 12.13 -12.80 -12.14
N GLU A 20 11.35 -12.36 -13.11
CA GLU A 20 11.41 -12.78 -14.50
C GLU A 20 12.46 -11.98 -15.28
N ARG A 21 12.84 -12.48 -16.47
CA ARG A 21 13.82 -11.79 -17.34
C ARG A 21 13.36 -10.40 -17.81
N SER A 22 12.06 -10.17 -17.85
CA SER A 22 11.43 -8.88 -18.13
C SER A 22 11.67 -7.83 -17.04
N GLY A 23 12.07 -8.26 -15.84
CA GLY A 23 12.11 -7.41 -14.64
C GLY A 23 10.80 -7.40 -13.84
N SER A 24 9.75 -8.09 -14.33
CA SER A 24 8.54 -8.32 -13.54
C SER A 24 8.76 -9.38 -12.48
N GLY A 25 8.00 -9.32 -11.39
CA GLY A 25 8.19 -10.24 -10.30
C GLY A 25 7.18 -10.10 -9.18
N THR A 26 7.36 -10.97 -8.17
CA THR A 26 6.57 -10.98 -6.96
C THR A 26 7.49 -11.08 -5.75
N LEU A 27 7.18 -10.27 -4.73
CA LEU A 27 7.76 -10.33 -3.40
C LEU A 27 6.66 -10.83 -2.46
N ALA A 28 6.93 -11.88 -1.68
CA ALA A 28 6.05 -12.38 -0.63
C ALA A 28 6.81 -12.41 0.69
N VAL A 29 6.42 -11.56 1.65
CA VAL A 29 7.12 -11.44 2.93
C VAL A 29 6.46 -12.38 3.93
N THR A 30 7.18 -13.38 4.44
CA THR A 30 6.67 -14.35 5.41
C THR A 30 6.92 -13.90 6.86
N SER A 31 7.98 -13.11 7.10
CA SER A 31 8.32 -12.57 8.41
C SER A 31 8.98 -11.19 8.31
N GLY A 32 8.78 -10.30 9.29
CA GLY A 32 9.42 -8.98 9.34
C GLY A 32 8.84 -7.97 8.34
N TRP A 33 9.71 -7.17 7.73
CA TRP A 33 9.37 -6.14 6.74
C TRP A 33 10.38 -6.17 5.62
N VAL A 34 9.98 -5.78 4.41
CA VAL A 34 10.88 -5.58 3.26
C VAL A 34 10.59 -4.22 2.65
N ILE A 35 11.63 -3.49 2.26
CA ILE A 35 11.50 -2.30 1.42
C ILE A 35 11.69 -2.73 -0.03
N TYR A 36 10.66 -2.54 -0.86
CA TYR A 36 10.80 -2.51 -2.31
C TYR A 36 11.10 -1.07 -2.71
N GLY A 37 12.24 -0.83 -3.37
CA GLY A 37 12.68 0.49 -3.78
C GLY A 37 13.05 0.57 -5.25
N ARG A 38 12.57 1.61 -5.94
CA ARG A 38 13.06 2.03 -7.25
C ARG A 38 13.13 3.56 -7.28
N GLU A 39 14.32 4.09 -7.53
CA GLU A 39 14.61 5.53 -7.51
C GLU A 39 14.11 6.22 -6.22
N ASP A 40 13.17 7.16 -6.35
CA ASP A 40 12.58 7.93 -5.24
C ASP A 40 11.37 7.23 -4.60
N LYS A 41 10.87 6.13 -5.17
CA LYS A 41 9.70 5.42 -4.67
C LYS A 41 10.10 4.20 -3.85
N GLN A 42 9.63 4.19 -2.61
CA GLN A 42 9.80 3.09 -1.68
C GLN A 42 8.43 2.62 -1.19
N ILE A 43 8.23 1.30 -1.21
CA ILE A 43 7.05 0.65 -0.66
C ILE A 43 7.54 -0.30 0.42
N LEU A 44 7.08 -0.06 1.65
CA LEU A 44 7.23 -1.01 2.74
C LEU A 44 6.24 -2.15 2.53
N VAL A 45 6.69 -3.39 2.70
CA VAL A 45 5.88 -4.60 2.61
C VAL A 45 6.04 -5.35 3.93
N PRO A 46 5.00 -5.38 4.79
CA PRO A 46 5.05 -6.12 6.04
C PRO A 46 4.93 -7.62 5.81
N GLU A 47 5.29 -8.37 6.84
CA GLU A 47 4.98 -9.79 6.96
C GLU A 47 3.54 -10.08 6.60
N TYR A 48 3.37 -11.22 5.94
CA TYR A 48 2.11 -11.72 5.44
C TYR A 48 1.48 -10.86 4.34
N TYR A 49 2.26 -10.03 3.66
CA TYR A 49 1.87 -9.34 2.43
C TYR A 49 2.75 -9.74 1.24
N SER A 50 2.14 -9.66 0.07
CA SER A 50 2.80 -9.77 -1.22
C SER A 50 2.68 -8.48 -2.02
N LEU A 51 3.68 -8.23 -2.84
CA LEU A 51 3.76 -7.12 -3.79
C LEU A 51 4.15 -7.68 -5.16
N ALA A 52 3.41 -7.35 -6.21
CA ALA A 52 3.85 -7.59 -7.58
C ALA A 52 4.37 -6.30 -8.22
N PHE A 53 5.31 -6.46 -9.15
CA PHE A 53 5.95 -5.36 -9.86
C PHE A 53 6.28 -5.78 -11.29
N ASP A 54 6.40 -4.82 -12.20
CA ASP A 54 6.71 -5.04 -13.63
C ASP A 54 8.08 -4.46 -14.04
N GLY A 55 8.90 -4.09 -13.06
CA GLY A 55 10.17 -3.41 -13.27
C GLY A 55 10.02 -1.91 -13.50
N GLU A 56 8.82 -1.41 -13.81
CA GLU A 56 8.53 0.02 -13.93
C GLU A 56 7.83 0.59 -12.71
N SER A 57 6.83 -0.16 -12.24
CA SER A 57 5.93 0.19 -11.16
C SER A 57 5.71 -1.02 -10.24
N ALA A 58 5.05 -0.77 -9.12
CA ALA A 58 4.61 -1.83 -8.22
C ALA A 58 3.14 -1.61 -7.85
N GLN A 59 2.44 -2.73 -7.70
CA GLN A 59 1.05 -2.77 -7.28
C GLN A 59 0.91 -2.38 -5.81
N VAL A 60 -0.31 -2.32 -5.31
CA VAL A 60 -0.54 -2.16 -3.87
C VAL A 60 -0.26 -3.49 -3.16
N PRO A 61 0.49 -3.50 -2.04
CA PRO A 61 0.66 -4.71 -1.24
C PRO A 61 -0.69 -5.29 -0.77
N VAL A 62 -0.86 -6.59 -0.93
CA VAL A 62 -2.06 -7.35 -0.54
C VAL A 62 -1.66 -8.54 0.33
N ARG A 63 -2.51 -8.98 1.27
CA ARG A 63 -2.14 -10.08 2.18
C ARG A 63 -1.92 -11.39 1.41
N LEU A 64 -1.06 -12.27 1.92
CA LEU A 64 -0.80 -13.58 1.31
C LEU A 64 -2.05 -14.48 1.23
N ASP A 65 -3.02 -14.29 2.12
CA ASP A 65 -4.27 -15.05 2.15
C ASP A 65 -5.46 -14.35 1.47
N SER A 66 -5.29 -13.16 0.89
CA SER A 66 -6.37 -12.48 0.16
C SER A 66 -6.85 -13.35 -1.01
N SER A 67 -8.17 -13.41 -1.21
CA SER A 67 -8.74 -14.10 -2.37
C SER A 67 -8.28 -13.44 -3.68
N SER A 68 -8.21 -14.24 -4.76
CA SER A 68 -7.91 -13.70 -6.10
C SER A 68 -8.91 -12.62 -6.52
N GLU A 69 -10.19 -12.77 -6.16
CA GLU A 69 -11.21 -11.74 -6.41
C GLU A 69 -10.87 -10.41 -5.74
N PHE A 70 -10.44 -10.43 -4.47
CA PHE A 70 -10.09 -9.20 -3.76
C PHE A 70 -8.86 -8.53 -4.36
N ARG A 71 -7.81 -9.31 -4.67
CA ARG A 71 -6.59 -8.80 -5.33
C ARG A 71 -6.90 -8.16 -6.67
N ASN A 72 -7.63 -8.85 -7.54
CA ASN A 72 -8.01 -8.34 -8.85
C ASN A 72 -8.80 -7.03 -8.76
N ARG A 73 -9.62 -6.83 -7.71
CA ARG A 73 -10.34 -5.57 -7.48
C ARG A 73 -9.41 -4.45 -7.04
N VAL A 74 -8.47 -4.73 -6.14
CA VAL A 74 -7.44 -3.76 -5.71
C VAL A 74 -6.59 -3.33 -6.90
N ASP A 75 -6.12 -4.27 -7.71
CA ASP A 75 -5.33 -4.01 -8.91
C ASP A 75 -6.11 -3.21 -9.94
N ALA A 76 -7.38 -3.56 -10.18
CA ALA A 76 -8.25 -2.82 -11.08
C ALA A 76 -8.51 -1.38 -10.60
N LEU A 77 -8.69 -1.18 -9.28
CA LEU A 77 -8.87 0.17 -8.72
C LEU A 77 -7.59 1.00 -8.90
N ASP A 78 -6.43 0.44 -8.53
CA ASP A 78 -5.13 1.12 -8.64
C ASP A 78 -4.83 1.50 -10.10
N ALA A 79 -4.98 0.56 -11.03
CA ALA A 79 -4.78 0.80 -12.46
C ALA A 79 -5.70 1.90 -13.00
N GLN A 80 -6.99 1.90 -12.63
CA GLN A 80 -7.93 2.94 -13.06
C GLN A 80 -7.55 4.33 -12.53
N LEU A 81 -7.00 4.42 -11.32
CA LEU A 81 -6.62 5.71 -10.72
C LEU A 81 -5.32 6.27 -11.30
N THR A 82 -4.47 5.40 -11.86
CA THR A 82 -3.29 5.80 -12.64
C THR A 82 -3.64 6.33 -14.04
N LEU A 83 -4.84 6.06 -14.55
CA LEU A 83 -5.33 6.66 -15.79
C LEU A 83 -5.60 8.16 -15.65
N ASN A 84 -5.53 8.86 -16.78
CA ASN A 84 -5.95 10.25 -16.90
C ASN A 84 -7.40 10.42 -16.46
N ALA A 85 -7.71 11.54 -15.81
CA ALA A 85 -9.04 11.79 -15.23
C ALA A 85 -10.18 11.70 -16.25
N ALA A 86 -9.94 12.06 -17.52
CA ALA A 86 -10.92 11.96 -18.61
C ALA A 86 -11.30 10.52 -18.97
N ASP A 87 -10.40 9.56 -18.70
CA ASP A 87 -10.53 8.15 -19.06
C ASP A 87 -10.94 7.27 -17.88
N ARG A 88 -11.19 7.86 -16.69
CA ARG A 88 -11.52 7.12 -15.47
C ARG A 88 -12.95 6.57 -15.51
N PRO A 89 -13.15 5.25 -15.38
CA PRO A 89 -14.45 4.67 -15.13
C PRO A 89 -14.98 5.07 -13.74
N ARG A 90 -16.15 4.56 -13.35
CA ARG A 90 -16.71 4.75 -12.00
C ARG A 90 -15.86 4.04 -10.93
N VAL A 91 -14.79 4.72 -10.48
CA VAL A 91 -13.92 4.37 -9.34
C VAL A 91 -14.73 4.04 -8.09
N SER A 92 -15.89 4.68 -7.91
CA SER A 92 -16.75 4.51 -6.74
C SER A 92 -17.19 3.06 -6.51
N ASP A 93 -17.52 2.31 -7.57
CA ASP A 93 -18.07 0.96 -7.42
C ASP A 93 -16.99 -0.03 -6.95
N LEU A 94 -15.76 0.10 -7.48
CA LEU A 94 -14.62 -0.70 -7.03
C LEU A 94 -14.21 -0.35 -5.60
N ALA A 95 -14.13 0.95 -5.27
CA ALA A 95 -13.83 1.39 -3.91
C ALA A 95 -14.87 0.85 -2.91
N GLN A 96 -16.15 0.88 -3.26
CA GLN A 96 -17.22 0.32 -2.43
C GLN A 96 -17.08 -1.21 -2.28
N ALA A 97 -16.80 -1.93 -3.37
CA ALA A 97 -16.64 -3.38 -3.33
C ALA A 97 -15.44 -3.83 -2.50
N ILE A 98 -14.32 -3.10 -2.57
CA ILE A 98 -13.13 -3.33 -1.74
C ILE A 98 -13.46 -3.02 -0.28
N ALA A 99 -14.06 -1.86 0.01
CA ALA A 99 -14.42 -1.50 1.39
C ALA A 99 -15.34 -2.52 2.05
N ALA A 100 -16.31 -3.07 1.30
CA ALA A 100 -17.25 -4.07 1.80
C ALA A 100 -16.62 -5.45 2.07
N ARG A 101 -15.55 -5.81 1.36
CA ARG A 101 -14.88 -7.12 1.47
C ARG A 101 -13.62 -7.12 2.33
N ALA A 102 -12.97 -5.96 2.49
CA ALA A 102 -11.76 -5.84 3.27
C ALA A 102 -12.01 -6.29 4.71
N ARG A 103 -11.12 -7.11 5.25
CA ARG A 103 -11.05 -7.50 6.66
C ARG A 103 -10.20 -6.49 7.42
N ASP A 104 -10.24 -6.53 8.75
CA ASP A 104 -9.47 -5.56 9.55
C ASP A 104 -7.96 -5.78 9.36
N GLU A 105 -7.55 -7.02 9.11
CA GLU A 105 -6.19 -7.39 8.80
C GLU A 105 -5.70 -6.84 7.44
N ASP A 106 -6.59 -6.38 6.55
CA ASP A 106 -6.23 -5.76 5.26
C ASP A 106 -5.86 -4.26 5.40
N TYR A 107 -5.64 -3.77 6.63
CA TYR A 107 -5.32 -2.37 6.94
C TYR A 107 -4.19 -1.80 6.08
N PHE A 108 -3.15 -2.58 5.79
CA PHE A 108 -1.99 -2.10 5.05
C PHE A 108 -2.28 -1.92 3.56
N THR A 109 -3.13 -2.77 2.99
CA THR A 109 -3.64 -2.62 1.62
C THR A 109 -4.43 -1.31 1.50
N LEU A 110 -5.34 -1.07 2.44
CA LEU A 110 -6.19 0.13 2.45
C LEU A 110 -5.37 1.41 2.65
N LEU A 111 -4.38 1.36 3.55
CA LEU A 111 -3.45 2.44 3.79
C LEU A 111 -2.66 2.80 2.53
N ASN A 112 -2.08 1.81 1.84
CA ASN A 112 -1.33 2.06 0.61
C ASN A 112 -2.20 2.63 -0.51
N LEU A 113 -3.44 2.14 -0.68
CA LEU A 113 -4.39 2.73 -1.62
C LEU A 113 -4.65 4.22 -1.31
N LEU A 114 -4.89 4.56 -0.04
CA LEU A 114 -5.20 5.94 0.38
C LEU A 114 -3.98 6.87 0.38
N VAL A 115 -2.77 6.35 0.61
CA VAL A 115 -1.52 7.11 0.50
C VAL A 115 -1.20 7.38 -0.97
N LYS A 116 -1.30 6.35 -1.82
CA LYS A 116 -1.04 6.45 -3.27
C LYS A 116 -2.09 7.31 -3.97
N HIS A 117 -3.35 7.23 -3.54
CA HIS A 117 -4.49 7.95 -4.11
C HIS A 117 -5.31 8.70 -3.05
N PRO A 118 -4.86 9.89 -2.61
CA PRO A 118 -5.50 10.64 -1.53
C PRO A 118 -6.97 10.99 -1.76
N SER A 119 -7.40 11.12 -3.01
CA SER A 119 -8.80 11.39 -3.37
C SER A 119 -9.77 10.28 -2.95
N LEU A 120 -9.28 9.05 -2.75
CA LEU A 120 -10.09 7.96 -2.20
C LEU A 120 -10.55 8.23 -0.76
N ALA A 121 -9.95 9.22 -0.07
CA ALA A 121 -10.39 9.63 1.25
C ALA A 121 -11.87 10.07 1.26
N ALA A 122 -12.36 10.68 0.19
CA ALA A 122 -13.76 11.09 0.05
C ALA A 122 -14.74 9.91 -0.03
N GLY A 123 -14.24 8.70 -0.27
CA GLY A 123 -15.03 7.48 -0.48
C GLY A 123 -15.07 6.52 0.71
N PRO A 124 -15.51 5.28 0.47
CA PRO A 124 -15.75 4.27 1.51
C PRO A 124 -14.48 3.61 2.07
N LEU A 125 -13.33 3.77 1.41
CA LEU A 125 -12.07 3.17 1.87
C LEU A 125 -11.52 3.85 3.13
N TYR A 126 -11.75 5.15 3.29
CA TYR A 126 -11.34 5.90 4.47
C TYR A 126 -12.00 5.44 5.77
N PRO A 127 -13.35 5.40 5.87
CA PRO A 127 -14.00 4.83 7.05
C PRO A 127 -13.65 3.36 7.26
N ARG A 128 -13.39 2.61 6.17
CA ARG A 128 -12.99 1.21 6.28
C ARG A 128 -11.60 1.05 6.92
N LEU A 129 -10.63 1.87 6.53
CA LEU A 129 -9.31 1.89 7.16
C LEU A 129 -9.41 2.36 8.61
N ALA A 130 -10.17 3.41 8.89
CA ALA A 130 -10.38 3.89 10.26
C ALA A 130 -10.87 2.76 11.19
N LYS A 131 -11.88 1.98 10.73
CA LYS A 131 -12.36 0.80 11.45
C LYS A 131 -11.25 -0.24 11.68
N ALA A 132 -10.46 -0.57 10.65
CA ALA A 132 -9.37 -1.53 10.75
C ALA A 132 -8.28 -1.11 11.76
N LEU A 133 -8.10 0.21 11.95
CA LEU A 133 -7.17 0.80 12.92
C LEU A 133 -7.80 1.06 14.30
N GLY A 134 -9.03 0.60 14.55
CA GLY A 134 -9.73 0.82 15.83
C GLY A 134 -10.11 2.28 16.10
N ILE A 135 -10.25 3.11 15.06
CA ILE A 135 -10.67 4.51 15.18
C ILE A 135 -12.19 4.56 15.26
N GLU A 136 -12.72 4.82 16.46
CA GLU A 136 -14.16 4.80 16.74
C GLU A 136 -14.93 5.94 16.07
N ARG A 137 -14.29 7.10 15.88
CA ARG A 137 -14.93 8.30 15.34
C ARG A 137 -14.06 8.92 14.26
N ILE A 138 -14.66 9.16 13.10
CA ILE A 138 -14.01 9.84 12.00
C ILE A 138 -14.00 11.34 12.29
N ASP A 139 -12.80 11.90 12.37
CA ASP A 139 -12.58 13.34 12.33
C ASP A 139 -12.61 13.80 10.87
N GLU A 140 -13.63 14.58 10.51
CA GLU A 140 -13.78 15.09 9.15
C GLU A 140 -12.70 16.10 8.79
N SER A 141 -12.12 16.79 9.78
CA SER A 141 -10.96 17.66 9.56
C SER A 141 -9.72 16.85 9.16
N HIS A 142 -9.48 15.72 9.84
CA HIS A 142 -8.42 14.78 9.48
C HIS A 142 -8.66 14.20 8.08
N ARG A 143 -9.91 13.86 7.74
CA ARG A 143 -10.28 13.35 6.41
C ARG A 143 -10.01 14.36 5.31
N ALA A 144 -10.36 15.62 5.54
CA ALA A 144 -10.09 16.70 4.59
C ALA A 144 -8.58 16.92 4.39
N ARG A 145 -7.78 16.92 5.48
CA ARG A 145 -6.31 16.99 5.40
C ARG A 145 -5.72 15.82 4.61
N TRP A 146 -6.21 14.61 4.85
CA TRP A 146 -5.79 13.43 4.09
C TRP A 146 -6.07 13.61 2.61
N ALA A 147 -7.29 14.02 2.25
CA ALA A 147 -7.71 14.21 0.86
C ALA A 147 -6.86 15.27 0.13
N SER A 148 -6.38 16.30 0.83
CA SER A 148 -5.44 17.30 0.28
C SER A 148 -3.99 16.81 0.20
N GLY A 149 -3.71 15.61 0.69
CA GLY A 149 -2.40 14.99 0.65
C GLY A 149 -1.44 15.40 1.77
N ASP A 150 -1.97 15.88 2.89
CA ASP A 150 -1.19 16.30 4.04
C ASP A 150 -0.40 15.14 4.66
N ALA A 151 0.92 15.29 4.74
CA ALA A 151 1.81 14.23 5.23
C ALA A 151 1.60 13.91 6.72
N SER A 152 1.24 14.91 7.54
CA SER A 152 1.05 14.72 8.97
C SER A 152 -0.16 13.82 9.27
N SER A 153 -1.28 14.00 8.55
CA SER A 153 -2.46 13.15 8.67
C SER A 153 -2.18 11.68 8.29
N ARG A 154 -1.26 11.44 7.35
CA ARG A 154 -0.84 10.09 6.98
C ARG A 154 0.02 9.45 8.07
N GLU A 155 0.95 10.22 8.61
CA GLU A 155 1.80 9.80 9.72
C GLU A 155 0.98 9.47 10.97
N GLU A 156 -0.05 10.27 11.29
CA GLU A 156 -0.96 10.01 12.41
C GLU A 156 -1.60 8.61 12.36
N TRP A 157 -1.98 8.13 11.17
CA TRP A 157 -2.55 6.77 11.00
C TRP A 157 -1.47 5.72 10.82
N TRP A 158 -0.31 6.07 10.26
CA TRP A 158 0.85 5.18 10.19
C TRP A 158 1.29 4.73 11.58
N GLN A 159 1.33 5.65 12.56
CA GLN A 159 1.65 5.36 13.96
C GLN A 159 0.64 4.46 14.67
N ARG A 160 -0.55 4.27 14.08
CA ARG A 160 -1.61 3.39 14.60
C ARG A 160 -1.60 1.98 13.99
N LEU A 161 -0.67 1.70 13.07
CA LEU A 161 -0.57 0.37 12.49
C LEU A 161 -0.38 -0.69 13.59
N PRO A 162 -1.15 -1.80 13.57
CA PRO A 162 -1.05 -2.87 14.57
C PRO A 162 0.35 -3.47 14.68
N LYS A 163 1.10 -3.45 13.57
CA LYS A 163 2.51 -3.82 13.51
C LYS A 163 3.27 -2.63 12.95
N GLN A 164 4.29 -2.19 13.70
CA GLN A 164 5.19 -1.12 13.27
C GLN A 164 6.47 -1.73 12.68
N PRO A 165 7.10 -1.08 11.68
CA PRO A 165 8.50 -1.35 11.38
C PRO A 165 9.35 -1.00 12.61
N LYS A 166 10.51 -1.64 12.79
CA LYS A 166 11.38 -1.34 13.94
C LYS A 166 11.81 0.13 13.86
N SER A 167 11.80 0.84 14.99
CA SER A 167 12.02 2.30 15.06
C SER A 167 13.33 2.81 14.45
N TRP A 168 14.39 2.01 14.44
CA TRP A 168 15.66 2.36 13.78
C TRP A 168 15.59 2.35 12.24
N TRP A 169 14.50 1.86 11.65
CA TRP A 169 14.28 1.83 10.20
C TRP A 169 13.74 3.12 9.62
N LEU A 170 13.07 3.97 10.40
CA LEU A 170 12.62 5.27 9.88
C LEU A 170 13.81 6.21 9.56
N ASN A 171 14.97 5.94 10.17
CA ASN A 171 16.18 6.73 10.08
C ASN A 171 17.35 5.96 9.45
N TRP A 172 17.12 4.87 8.70
CA TRP A 172 18.22 4.03 8.19
C TRP A 172 19.18 4.78 7.26
N ARG A 173 18.71 5.84 6.59
CA ARG A 173 19.53 6.76 5.79
C ARG A 173 20.49 7.60 6.64
N ASP A 174 20.20 7.79 7.92
CA ASP A 174 21.09 8.48 8.87
C ASP A 174 22.12 7.50 9.50
N ALA A 175 22.00 6.21 9.21
CA ALA A 175 22.88 5.14 9.70
C ALA A 175 23.93 4.68 8.66
N LEU A 176 23.94 5.27 7.46
CA LEU A 176 24.93 5.09 6.39
C LEU A 176 25.69 6.38 6.14
#